data_AF-A0A7W7CSG9-F1
#
_entry.id   AF-A0A7W7CSG9-F1
#
_cell.length_a   1.000
_cell.length_b   1.000
_cell.length_c   1.000
_cell.angle_alpha   90.00
_cell.angle_beta   90.00
_cell.angle_gamma   90.00
#
_symmetry.space_group_name_H-M   'P 1'
#
loop_
_entity.id
_entity.type
_entity.pdbx_description
1 polymer ?
#
loop_
_entity_poly.entity_id
_entity_poly.type
_entity_poly.pdbx_seq_one_letter_code
_entity_poly.pdbx_strand_id
1 'polypeptide(L)'
;MNPEIVKAVCDTLVPRVPAAAGDSPEAATLLGLSASDLGIDAIAAAVIPMLAPHVQDKITTTLAALGDDFAAAGDEERALRWRSALENAGTYPGAIILQSTVLAMFYTGPDADAKNPTWPAIGYPGPLLPTPSEAEFPKTLRTITADDDLTADAVVIGSGAGGGVAAARLAEAGLRVLVLEKGSYRNEPDLPQLEALSFPNLYLGGGFLWSTSASVGLLAGSTVGGGTTVNSMACLPTPGYVVDEWRERGMKGLDDFDEHVRAVMERINAKPSNTVHNRVNEILIRGFEAAGLAWATLARNAKDDESRYCGECNAGCLVGCKQSTMKTFLQDASDHGARLLPDCDVREILHEDGRASGVRATIGDREVELHAPIVVVAAGALASPALLLASGIGGPEAGQNLHVHPSYFMSGVFDSDVRGWEGQILTSVSHNYEHVAGEHGFVVEAAPMGLGFWTALTPWQGGESHKREQLRLRHVSGVWGFARDHGSGRVELGPDGMPLIHWDLNDDVDLEVVRRCHVELAKLLRAAGAREIFTFLPGDPRWREGEDFQAFLGTLAALEGPDVLTLSAHQSGTCATGTVVDGEGQLFDVRGVYVADASALPTAPGVNPMVSIEAYAAKTAGHIVAALRSPAR
;
A
#
# COMPACT_ATOMS: atom_id res chain seq x y z
N MET A 1 12.32 -19.02 -19.54
CA MET A 1 10.99 -19.33 -18.99
C MET A 1 10.20 -20.12 -20.03
N ASN A 2 9.61 -21.27 -19.66
CA ASN A 2 8.81 -22.10 -20.57
C ASN A 2 7.33 -21.67 -20.51
N PRO A 3 6.74 -21.14 -21.60
CA PRO A 3 5.34 -20.68 -21.62
C PRO A 3 4.32 -21.77 -21.27
N GLU A 4 4.60 -23.03 -21.63
CA GLU A 4 3.70 -24.16 -21.32
C GLU A 4 3.60 -24.42 -19.81
N ILE A 5 4.70 -24.23 -19.07
CA ILE A 5 4.69 -24.36 -17.61
C ILE A 5 3.89 -23.21 -16.99
N VAL A 6 4.07 -21.97 -17.47
CA VAL A 6 3.29 -20.81 -16.98
C VAL A 6 1.80 -21.02 -17.21
N LYS A 7 1.41 -21.48 -18.40
CA LYS A 7 0.04 -21.85 -18.72
C LYS A 7 -0.50 -22.93 -17.80
N ALA A 8 0.27 -24.00 -17.61
CA ALA A 8 -0.12 -25.10 -16.72
C ALA A 8 -0.29 -24.64 -15.28
N VAL A 9 0.54 -23.72 -14.78
CA VAL A 9 0.37 -23.12 -13.45
C VAL A 9 -0.92 -22.32 -13.38
N CYS A 10 -1.18 -21.47 -14.38
CA CYS A 10 -2.41 -20.67 -14.43
C CYS A 10 -3.67 -21.54 -14.38
N ASP A 11 -3.74 -22.58 -15.21
CA ASP A 11 -4.88 -23.51 -15.22
C ASP A 11 -4.90 -24.46 -14.01
N THR A 12 -3.78 -24.63 -13.29
CA THR A 12 -3.77 -25.34 -11.99
C THR A 12 -4.42 -24.48 -10.91
N LEU A 13 -4.06 -23.19 -10.86
CA LEU A 13 -4.58 -22.22 -9.91
C LEU A 13 -6.08 -21.97 -10.12
N VAL A 14 -6.49 -21.83 -11.39
CA VAL A 14 -7.88 -21.60 -11.78
C VAL A 14 -8.29 -22.58 -12.90
N PRO A 15 -8.66 -23.83 -12.54
CA PRO A 15 -9.07 -24.86 -13.49
C PRO A 15 -10.54 -24.71 -13.89
N ARG A 16 -10.95 -25.47 -14.91
CA ARG A 16 -12.37 -25.71 -15.17
C ARG A 16 -12.93 -26.68 -14.13
N VAL A 17 -14.07 -26.34 -13.54
CA VAL A 17 -14.75 -27.12 -12.51
C VAL A 17 -16.16 -27.46 -13.00
N PRO A 18 -16.56 -28.74 -13.00
CA PRO A 18 -17.93 -29.12 -13.34
C PRO A 18 -18.93 -28.50 -12.35
N ALA A 19 -19.99 -27.90 -12.88
CA ALA A 19 -21.09 -27.40 -12.06
C ALA A 19 -21.86 -28.56 -11.40
N ALA A 20 -22.24 -28.38 -10.14
CA ALA A 20 -23.14 -29.27 -9.41
C ALA A 20 -24.61 -28.93 -9.73
N ALA A 21 -25.51 -29.88 -9.46
CA ALA A 21 -26.94 -29.72 -9.77
C ALA A 21 -27.64 -28.55 -9.06
N GLY A 22 -27.04 -28.00 -8.00
CA GLY A 22 -27.56 -26.85 -7.25
C GLY A 22 -26.93 -25.50 -7.61
N ASP A 23 -25.94 -25.47 -8.52
CA ASP A 23 -25.26 -24.24 -8.90
C ASP A 23 -26.15 -23.40 -9.83
N SER A 24 -26.15 -22.07 -9.65
CA SER A 24 -26.86 -21.17 -10.57
C SER A 24 -26.18 -21.12 -11.95
N PRO A 25 -26.86 -20.64 -13.00
CA PRO A 25 -26.24 -20.45 -14.32
C PRO A 25 -24.98 -19.57 -14.28
N GLU A 26 -24.98 -18.52 -13.46
CA GLU A 26 -23.83 -17.64 -13.26
C GLU A 26 -22.69 -18.36 -12.53
N ALA A 27 -23.01 -19.12 -11.47
CA ALA A 27 -22.02 -19.94 -10.78
C ALA A 27 -21.41 -21.00 -11.71
N ALA A 28 -22.22 -21.65 -12.55
CA ALA A 28 -21.75 -22.60 -13.55
C ALA A 28 -20.81 -21.95 -14.59
N THR A 29 -21.02 -20.67 -14.91
CA THR A 29 -20.13 -19.90 -15.80
C THR A 29 -18.78 -19.66 -15.13
N LEU A 30 -18.75 -19.13 -13.90
CA LEU A 30 -17.51 -18.93 -13.15
C LEU A 30 -16.74 -20.25 -12.98
N LEU A 31 -17.42 -21.32 -12.57
CA LEU A 31 -16.83 -22.64 -12.37
C LEU A 31 -16.30 -23.22 -13.69
N GLY A 32 -16.97 -23.02 -14.80
CA GLY A 32 -16.61 -23.57 -16.10
C GLY A 32 -15.41 -22.90 -16.82
N LEU A 33 -14.99 -21.71 -16.40
CA LEU A 33 -13.88 -20.95 -17.01
C LEU A 33 -12.52 -21.32 -16.40
N SER A 34 -11.46 -21.50 -17.18
CA SER A 34 -10.09 -21.54 -16.65
C SER A 34 -9.36 -20.21 -16.80
N ALA A 35 -8.20 -20.07 -16.14
CA ALA A 35 -7.33 -18.91 -16.33
C ALA A 35 -7.02 -18.64 -17.82
N SER A 36 -6.73 -19.71 -18.58
CA SER A 36 -6.45 -19.61 -20.02
C SER A 36 -7.63 -19.17 -20.86
N ASP A 37 -8.87 -19.45 -20.45
CA ASP A 37 -10.06 -19.00 -21.19
C ASP A 37 -10.18 -17.46 -21.19
N LEU A 38 -9.63 -16.82 -20.15
CA LEU A 38 -9.57 -15.36 -20.03
C LEU A 38 -8.20 -14.79 -20.45
N GLY A 39 -7.32 -15.62 -21.03
CA GLY A 39 -6.00 -15.21 -21.50
C GLY A 39 -5.00 -14.82 -20.39
N ILE A 40 -5.26 -15.22 -19.13
CA ILE A 40 -4.40 -14.85 -18.00
C ILE A 40 -3.01 -15.46 -18.12
N ASP A 41 -2.89 -16.64 -18.74
CA ASP A 41 -1.60 -17.28 -19.05
C ASP A 41 -0.73 -16.43 -19.99
N ALA A 42 -1.34 -15.88 -21.04
CA ALA A 42 -0.65 -15.00 -21.98
C ALA A 42 -0.24 -13.67 -21.32
N ILE A 43 -1.12 -13.09 -20.48
CA ILE A 43 -0.82 -11.88 -19.71
C ILE A 43 0.34 -12.14 -18.75
N ALA A 44 0.29 -13.22 -17.95
CA ALA A 44 1.34 -13.58 -17.01
C ALA A 44 2.69 -13.78 -17.74
N ALA A 45 2.70 -14.48 -18.87
CA ALA A 45 3.92 -14.68 -19.67
C ALA A 45 4.51 -13.36 -20.21
N ALA A 46 3.67 -12.35 -20.49
CA ALA A 46 4.11 -11.02 -20.94
C ALA A 46 4.56 -10.11 -19.79
N VAL A 47 3.93 -10.22 -18.61
CA VAL A 47 4.21 -9.37 -17.45
C VAL A 47 5.47 -9.82 -16.70
N ILE A 48 5.72 -11.14 -16.56
CA ILE A 48 6.88 -11.64 -15.80
C ILE A 48 8.21 -11.01 -16.26
N PRO A 49 8.53 -10.91 -17.56
CA PRO A 49 9.76 -10.26 -18.03
C PRO A 49 9.87 -8.75 -17.72
N MET A 50 8.75 -8.09 -17.38
CA MET A 50 8.71 -6.66 -17.03
C MET A 50 8.92 -6.41 -15.53
N LEU A 51 8.87 -7.45 -14.69
CA LEU A 51 9.10 -7.33 -13.25
C LEU A 51 10.56 -7.02 -12.94
N ALA A 52 10.84 -6.55 -11.72
CA ALA A 52 12.22 -6.36 -11.26
C ALA A 52 13.02 -7.68 -11.36
N PRO A 53 14.30 -7.69 -11.78
CA PRO A 53 15.06 -8.91 -12.00
C PRO A 53 15.09 -9.85 -10.79
N HIS A 54 15.22 -9.31 -9.58
CA HIS A 54 15.20 -10.11 -8.35
C HIS A 54 13.86 -10.84 -8.13
N VAL A 55 12.74 -10.30 -8.61
CA VAL A 55 11.43 -10.96 -8.61
C VAL A 55 11.37 -12.05 -9.68
N GLN A 56 11.89 -11.76 -10.89
CA GLN A 56 11.98 -12.75 -11.97
C GLN A 56 12.77 -13.99 -11.55
N ASP A 57 13.86 -13.81 -10.79
CA ASP A 57 14.68 -14.89 -10.27
C ASP A 57 13.89 -15.81 -9.31
N LYS A 58 13.06 -15.23 -8.43
CA LYS A 58 12.20 -16.01 -7.51
C LYS A 58 11.15 -16.81 -8.27
N ILE A 59 10.49 -16.19 -9.25
CA ILE A 59 9.50 -16.87 -10.11
C ILE A 59 10.19 -17.99 -10.90
N THR A 60 11.35 -17.72 -11.51
CA THR A 60 12.11 -18.71 -12.28
C THR A 60 12.54 -19.89 -11.42
N THR A 61 13.03 -19.63 -10.20
CA THR A 61 13.39 -20.68 -9.24
C THR A 61 12.20 -21.58 -8.91
N THR A 62 11.02 -20.98 -8.71
CA THR A 62 9.78 -21.71 -8.44
C THR A 62 9.35 -22.57 -9.61
N LEU A 63 9.31 -21.99 -10.82
CA LEU A 63 8.92 -22.70 -12.04
C LEU A 63 9.87 -23.87 -12.34
N ALA A 64 11.17 -23.70 -12.11
CA ALA A 64 12.15 -24.78 -12.28
C ALA A 64 11.92 -25.92 -11.28
N ALA A 65 11.53 -25.63 -10.04
CA ALA A 65 11.27 -26.63 -9.01
C ALA A 65 10.03 -27.51 -9.28
N LEU A 66 9.11 -27.06 -10.14
CA LEU A 66 7.92 -27.84 -10.54
C LEU A 66 8.26 -29.03 -11.46
N GLY A 67 9.41 -28.99 -12.14
CA GLY A 67 9.88 -29.99 -13.09
C GLY A 67 9.39 -29.78 -14.53
N ASP A 68 10.17 -30.25 -15.50
CA ASP A 68 9.88 -30.08 -16.95
C ASP A 68 8.61 -30.82 -17.41
N ASP A 69 8.21 -31.86 -16.70
CA ASP A 69 7.01 -32.66 -16.95
C ASP A 69 5.74 -32.06 -16.33
N PHE A 70 5.84 -30.95 -15.57
CA PHE A 70 4.70 -30.33 -14.87
C PHE A 70 3.52 -30.03 -15.81
N ALA A 71 3.80 -29.51 -17.00
CA ALA A 71 2.75 -29.17 -17.97
C ALA A 71 2.00 -30.41 -18.52
N ALA A 72 2.64 -31.58 -18.51
CA ALA A 72 2.06 -32.84 -18.95
C ALA A 72 1.41 -33.66 -17.81
N ALA A 73 1.62 -33.25 -16.56
CA ALA A 73 1.07 -33.92 -15.38
C ALA A 73 -0.45 -33.72 -15.25
N GLY A 74 -1.12 -34.66 -14.59
CA GLY A 74 -2.56 -34.56 -14.31
C GLY A 74 -2.88 -33.46 -13.29
N ASP A 75 -4.12 -32.99 -13.28
CA ASP A 75 -4.57 -31.85 -12.45
C ASP A 75 -4.25 -32.02 -10.96
N GLU A 76 -4.50 -33.21 -10.41
CA GLU A 76 -4.24 -33.52 -8.99
C GLU A 76 -2.74 -33.47 -8.67
N GLU A 77 -1.90 -33.97 -9.56
CA GLU A 77 -0.45 -33.95 -9.41
C GLU A 77 0.09 -32.53 -9.52
N ARG A 78 -0.40 -31.73 -10.48
CA ARG A 78 -0.03 -30.31 -10.59
C ARG A 78 -0.40 -29.53 -9.34
N ALA A 79 -1.60 -29.73 -8.81
CA ALA A 79 -2.05 -29.09 -7.57
C ALA A 79 -1.19 -29.51 -6.36
N LEU A 80 -0.81 -30.77 -6.25
CA LEU A 80 0.09 -31.25 -5.20
C LEU A 80 1.49 -30.61 -5.29
N ARG A 81 2.08 -30.59 -6.50
CA ARG A 81 3.39 -29.96 -6.73
C ARG A 81 3.35 -28.45 -6.43
N TRP A 82 2.25 -27.76 -6.77
CA TRP A 82 2.09 -26.34 -6.44
C TRP A 82 1.99 -26.08 -4.93
N ARG A 83 1.23 -26.90 -4.18
CA ARG A 83 1.19 -26.80 -2.71
C ARG A 83 2.57 -27.03 -2.08
N SER A 84 3.31 -28.03 -2.57
CA SER A 84 4.69 -28.27 -2.13
C SER A 84 5.59 -27.04 -2.38
N ALA A 85 5.38 -26.32 -3.49
CA ALA A 85 6.11 -25.09 -3.78
C ALA A 85 5.76 -23.94 -2.81
N LEU A 86 4.51 -23.87 -2.32
CA LEU A 86 4.09 -22.91 -1.29
C LEU A 86 4.64 -23.27 0.10
N GLU A 87 4.80 -24.57 0.41
CA GLU A 87 5.32 -25.03 1.71
C GLU A 87 6.85 -24.94 1.82
N ASN A 88 7.55 -24.78 0.70
CA ASN A 88 9.01 -24.73 0.67
C ASN A 88 9.54 -23.29 0.64
N ALA A 89 10.32 -22.91 1.65
CA ALA A 89 10.87 -21.55 1.79
C ALA A 89 11.71 -21.07 0.58
N GLY A 90 12.34 -21.97 -0.18
CA GLY A 90 13.13 -21.62 -1.37
C GLY A 90 12.28 -21.27 -2.59
N THR A 91 11.05 -21.76 -2.66
CA THR A 91 10.11 -21.53 -3.78
C THR A 91 8.91 -20.68 -3.41
N TYR A 92 8.60 -20.55 -2.12
CA TYR A 92 7.44 -19.80 -1.63
C TYR A 92 7.39 -18.37 -2.20
N PRO A 93 8.47 -17.56 -2.21
CA PRO A 93 8.39 -16.19 -2.70
C PRO A 93 7.93 -16.09 -4.17
N GLY A 94 8.44 -16.94 -5.06
CA GLY A 94 8.00 -16.92 -6.45
C GLY A 94 6.61 -17.53 -6.63
N ALA A 95 6.26 -18.54 -5.84
CA ALA A 95 4.94 -19.16 -5.86
C ALA A 95 3.84 -18.18 -5.43
N ILE A 96 3.99 -17.48 -4.29
CA ILE A 96 2.97 -16.56 -3.79
C ILE A 96 2.79 -15.36 -4.71
N ILE A 97 3.88 -14.81 -5.27
CA ILE A 97 3.82 -13.70 -6.23
C ILE A 97 3.03 -14.10 -7.47
N LEU A 98 3.33 -15.27 -8.06
CA LEU A 98 2.65 -15.74 -9.26
C LEU A 98 1.18 -16.10 -8.96
N GLN A 99 0.92 -16.77 -7.83
CA GLN A 99 -0.42 -17.12 -7.40
C GLN A 99 -1.30 -15.88 -7.21
N SER A 100 -0.88 -14.94 -6.37
CA SER A 100 -1.68 -13.75 -6.08
C SER A 100 -1.93 -12.92 -7.33
N THR A 101 -0.96 -12.84 -8.25
CA THR A 101 -1.11 -12.15 -9.54
C THR A 101 -2.16 -12.83 -10.42
N VAL A 102 -2.05 -14.15 -10.64
CA VAL A 102 -2.98 -14.90 -11.49
C VAL A 102 -4.39 -14.87 -10.93
N LEU A 103 -4.54 -15.06 -9.62
CA LEU A 103 -5.83 -15.04 -8.94
C LEU A 103 -6.48 -13.66 -9.05
N ALA A 104 -5.78 -12.56 -8.70
CA ALA A 104 -6.31 -11.20 -8.89
C ALA A 104 -6.77 -10.97 -10.34
N MET A 105 -5.90 -11.25 -11.31
CA MET A 105 -6.18 -10.97 -12.72
C MET A 105 -7.38 -11.75 -13.25
N PHE A 106 -7.57 -13.00 -12.83
CA PHE A 106 -8.73 -13.79 -13.27
C PHE A 106 -10.07 -13.15 -12.86
N TYR A 107 -10.16 -12.58 -11.66
CA TYR A 107 -11.40 -11.99 -11.15
C TYR A 107 -11.55 -10.49 -11.42
N THR A 108 -10.47 -9.78 -11.77
CA THR A 108 -10.51 -8.32 -11.96
C THR A 108 -10.11 -7.85 -13.35
N GLY A 109 -9.49 -8.72 -14.17
CA GLY A 109 -9.14 -8.42 -15.55
C GLY A 109 -10.41 -8.18 -16.38
N PRO A 110 -10.63 -6.97 -16.91
CA PRO A 110 -11.80 -6.68 -17.70
C PRO A 110 -11.63 -7.12 -19.16
N ASP A 111 -12.75 -7.40 -19.82
CA ASP A 111 -12.87 -7.50 -21.27
C ASP A 111 -12.93 -6.10 -21.93
N ALA A 112 -13.13 -6.07 -23.25
CA ALA A 112 -13.19 -4.83 -24.02
C ALA A 112 -14.37 -3.92 -23.64
N ASP A 113 -15.40 -4.45 -22.98
CA ASP A 113 -16.58 -3.71 -22.51
C ASP A 113 -16.48 -3.34 -21.01
N ALA A 114 -15.27 -3.42 -20.43
CA ALA A 114 -14.99 -3.18 -19.01
C ALA A 114 -15.76 -4.12 -18.06
N LYS A 115 -16.03 -5.37 -18.48
CA LYS A 115 -16.72 -6.40 -17.70
C LYS A 115 -15.83 -7.61 -17.44
N ASN A 116 -16.19 -8.44 -16.47
CA ASN A 116 -15.59 -9.75 -16.30
C ASN A 116 -16.70 -10.81 -16.15
N PRO A 117 -16.59 -11.98 -16.82
CA PRO A 117 -17.64 -12.98 -16.81
C PRO A 117 -17.85 -13.67 -15.44
N THR A 118 -16.93 -13.49 -14.49
CA THR A 118 -17.05 -14.01 -13.12
C THR A 118 -17.91 -13.13 -12.22
N TRP A 119 -18.01 -11.83 -12.50
CA TRP A 119 -18.66 -10.84 -11.65
C TRP A 119 -20.13 -11.12 -11.33
N PRO A 120 -20.98 -11.56 -12.29
CA PRO A 120 -22.38 -11.86 -11.99
C PRO A 120 -22.55 -12.94 -10.92
N ALA A 121 -21.69 -13.96 -10.92
CA ALA A 121 -21.75 -15.05 -9.96
C ALA A 121 -21.33 -14.61 -8.54
N ILE A 122 -20.37 -13.69 -8.46
CA ILE A 122 -19.88 -13.08 -7.21
C ILE A 122 -20.88 -12.02 -6.71
N GLY A 123 -21.66 -11.42 -7.61
CA GLY A 123 -22.52 -10.28 -7.33
C GLY A 123 -21.77 -8.94 -7.31
N TYR A 124 -20.56 -8.88 -7.86
CA TYR A 124 -19.80 -7.64 -8.01
C TYR A 124 -20.36 -6.85 -9.22
N PRO A 125 -20.75 -5.58 -9.04
CA PRO A 125 -21.39 -4.82 -10.12
C PRO A 125 -20.39 -4.27 -11.15
N GLY A 126 -19.09 -4.31 -10.86
CA GLY A 126 -18.08 -3.57 -11.63
C GLY A 126 -18.11 -2.07 -11.34
N PRO A 127 -17.37 -1.28 -12.14
CA PRO A 127 -17.38 0.18 -12.09
C PRO A 127 -18.81 0.75 -12.13
N LEU A 128 -19.17 1.55 -11.13
CA LEU A 128 -20.51 2.14 -11.01
C LEU A 128 -20.66 3.48 -11.73
N LEU A 129 -19.55 4.16 -11.98
CA LEU A 129 -19.51 5.45 -12.67
C LEU A 129 -18.90 5.26 -14.06
N PRO A 130 -19.43 5.97 -15.08
CA PRO A 130 -18.69 6.11 -16.33
C PRO A 130 -17.40 6.89 -16.07
N THR A 131 -16.38 6.66 -16.90
CA THR A 131 -15.16 7.49 -16.89
C THR A 131 -15.56 8.95 -17.18
N PRO A 132 -15.22 9.89 -16.29
CA PRO A 132 -15.57 11.30 -16.50
C PRO A 132 -14.68 11.93 -17.57
N SER A 133 -15.13 13.05 -18.12
CA SER A 133 -14.40 13.79 -19.16
C SER A 133 -13.37 14.78 -18.59
N GLU A 134 -12.37 15.15 -19.41
CA GLU A 134 -11.41 16.22 -19.09
C GLU A 134 -12.09 17.57 -18.83
N ALA A 135 -13.27 17.81 -19.41
CA ALA A 135 -14.02 19.03 -19.16
C ALA A 135 -14.63 19.07 -17.75
N GLU A 136 -15.01 17.90 -17.21
CA GLU A 136 -15.52 17.75 -15.83
C GLU A 136 -14.38 17.80 -14.81
N PHE A 137 -13.24 17.18 -15.14
CA PHE A 137 -12.04 17.14 -14.31
C PHE A 137 -10.81 17.57 -15.10
N PRO A 138 -10.59 18.88 -15.29
CA PRO A 138 -9.40 19.37 -15.97
C PRO A 138 -8.17 19.18 -15.08
N LYS A 139 -7.01 18.91 -15.71
CA LYS A 139 -5.72 18.96 -15.04
C LYS A 139 -5.37 20.41 -14.69
N THR A 140 -5.14 20.68 -13.40
CA THR A 140 -4.98 22.04 -12.87
C THR A 140 -3.56 22.37 -12.40
N LEU A 141 -2.69 21.36 -12.26
CA LEU A 141 -1.30 21.55 -11.87
C LEU A 141 -0.49 22.12 -13.04
N ARG A 142 0.41 23.07 -12.75
CA ARG A 142 1.37 23.61 -13.73
C ARG A 142 2.43 22.56 -14.06
N THR A 143 2.27 21.88 -15.19
CA THR A 143 3.27 20.94 -15.70
C THR A 143 4.28 21.59 -16.64
N ILE A 144 5.48 21.01 -16.69
CA ILE A 144 6.53 21.33 -17.68
C ILE A 144 7.07 20.04 -18.30
N THR A 145 7.94 20.20 -19.29
CA THR A 145 8.66 19.14 -20.01
C THR A 145 10.17 19.28 -19.82
N ALA A 146 10.94 18.30 -20.30
CA ALA A 146 12.40 18.33 -20.29
C ALA A 146 13.01 19.45 -21.17
N ASP A 147 12.21 20.10 -22.02
CA ASP A 147 12.66 21.16 -22.94
C ASP A 147 12.41 22.57 -22.37
N ASP A 148 11.75 22.68 -21.22
CA ASP A 148 11.52 23.93 -20.51
C ASP A 148 12.73 24.38 -19.68
N ASP A 149 12.67 25.58 -19.09
CA ASP A 149 13.70 26.07 -18.15
C ASP A 149 13.69 25.24 -16.86
N LEU A 150 14.71 24.44 -16.63
CA LEU A 150 14.83 23.57 -15.45
C LEU A 150 15.52 24.24 -14.26
N THR A 151 15.75 25.56 -14.27
CA THR A 151 16.32 26.26 -13.12
C THR A 151 15.34 26.38 -11.96
N ALA A 152 15.83 26.12 -10.75
CA ALA A 152 15.05 26.19 -9.52
C ALA A 152 15.91 26.64 -8.33
N ASP A 153 15.27 27.23 -7.34
CA ASP A 153 15.91 27.51 -6.04
C ASP A 153 15.80 26.28 -5.13
N ALA A 154 14.78 25.45 -5.34
CA ALA A 154 14.61 24.16 -4.68
C ALA A 154 14.02 23.10 -5.64
N VAL A 155 14.56 21.89 -5.57
CA VAL A 155 13.99 20.69 -6.20
C VAL A 155 13.35 19.81 -5.13
N VAL A 156 12.13 19.35 -5.38
CA VAL A 156 11.42 18.36 -4.54
C VAL A 156 11.29 17.06 -5.33
N ILE A 157 11.85 15.97 -4.81
CA ILE A 157 11.86 14.66 -5.44
C ILE A 157 10.73 13.81 -4.84
N GLY A 158 9.71 13.51 -5.62
CA GLY A 158 8.49 12.84 -5.20
C GLY A 158 7.40 13.84 -4.81
N SER A 159 6.18 13.59 -5.29
CA SER A 159 5.02 14.50 -5.12
C SER A 159 4.00 14.00 -4.07
N GLY A 160 4.38 12.98 -3.30
CA GLY A 160 3.55 12.33 -2.28
C GLY A 160 3.19 13.21 -1.08
N ALA A 161 2.75 12.56 0.01
CA ALA A 161 2.33 13.22 1.26
C ALA A 161 3.34 14.27 1.73
N GLY A 162 4.61 13.89 1.80
CA GLY A 162 5.68 14.81 2.20
C GLY A 162 6.01 15.87 1.14
N GLY A 163 6.24 15.43 -0.09
CA GLY A 163 6.71 16.28 -1.18
C GLY A 163 5.71 17.36 -1.58
N GLY A 164 4.41 17.04 -1.60
CA GLY A 164 3.36 18.02 -1.88
C GLY A 164 3.36 19.17 -0.87
N VAL A 165 3.45 18.84 0.42
CA VAL A 165 3.51 19.84 1.51
C VAL A 165 4.79 20.67 1.42
N ALA A 166 5.95 20.01 1.24
CA ALA A 166 7.22 20.73 1.13
C ALA A 166 7.22 21.69 -0.05
N ALA A 167 6.73 21.26 -1.22
CA ALA A 167 6.61 22.10 -2.41
C ALA A 167 5.70 23.32 -2.15
N ALA A 168 4.53 23.11 -1.53
CA ALA A 168 3.61 24.18 -1.18
C ALA A 168 4.27 25.25 -0.31
N ARG A 169 4.90 24.83 0.80
CA ARG A 169 5.53 25.74 1.77
C ARG A 169 6.71 26.51 1.18
N LEU A 170 7.53 25.86 0.36
CA LEU A 170 8.67 26.51 -0.29
C LEU A 170 8.20 27.51 -1.36
N ALA A 171 7.18 27.16 -2.16
CA ALA A 171 6.62 28.06 -3.16
C ALA A 171 5.90 29.26 -2.52
N GLU A 172 5.11 29.05 -1.45
CA GLU A 172 4.50 30.11 -0.63
C GLU A 172 5.54 31.09 -0.08
N ALA A 173 6.74 30.60 0.24
CA ALA A 173 7.86 31.42 0.70
C ALA A 173 8.56 32.21 -0.43
N GLY A 174 8.14 32.03 -1.69
CA GLY A 174 8.63 32.74 -2.86
C GLY A 174 9.79 32.07 -3.60
N LEU A 175 10.11 30.80 -3.28
CA LEU A 175 11.15 30.06 -4.00
C LEU A 175 10.62 29.58 -5.36
N ARG A 176 11.49 29.52 -6.37
CA ARG A 176 11.23 28.79 -7.61
C ARG A 176 11.38 27.29 -7.33
N VAL A 177 10.25 26.61 -7.21
CA VAL A 177 10.20 25.18 -6.88
C VAL A 177 9.94 24.34 -8.13
N LEU A 178 10.73 23.29 -8.30
CA LEU A 178 10.48 22.24 -9.27
C LEU A 178 10.21 20.91 -8.57
N VAL A 179 9.04 20.33 -8.82
CA VAL A 179 8.63 19.02 -8.30
C VAL A 179 8.89 17.97 -9.38
N LEU A 180 9.65 16.93 -9.04
CA LEU A 180 9.99 15.82 -9.93
C LEU A 180 9.26 14.57 -9.46
N GLU A 181 8.48 13.93 -10.33
CA GLU A 181 7.69 12.75 -9.98
C GLU A 181 7.96 11.63 -10.98
N LYS A 182 8.24 10.44 -10.46
CA LYS A 182 8.51 9.25 -11.28
C LYS A 182 7.27 8.78 -12.02
N GLY A 183 6.10 8.85 -11.38
CA GLY A 183 4.84 8.44 -11.97
C GLY A 183 4.18 9.48 -12.86
N SER A 184 3.23 9.03 -13.68
CA SER A 184 2.46 9.91 -14.56
C SER A 184 1.44 10.77 -13.79
N TYR A 185 1.13 11.95 -14.33
CA TYR A 185 0.02 12.77 -13.84
C TYR A 185 -1.32 12.23 -14.32
N ARG A 186 -1.97 11.42 -13.48
CA ARG A 186 -3.31 10.86 -13.71
C ARG A 186 -4.32 11.51 -12.77
N ASN A 187 -5.38 12.08 -13.34
CA ASN A 187 -6.56 12.49 -12.60
C ASN A 187 -7.78 11.69 -13.09
N GLU A 188 -8.98 12.04 -12.65
CA GLU A 188 -10.20 11.23 -12.79
C GLU A 188 -10.43 10.64 -14.19
N PRO A 189 -10.25 11.37 -15.31
CA PRO A 189 -10.42 10.80 -16.66
C PRO A 189 -9.39 9.71 -17.03
N ASP A 190 -8.22 9.73 -16.39
CA ASP A 190 -7.10 8.81 -16.64
C ASP A 190 -7.02 7.65 -15.63
N LEU A 191 -7.90 7.64 -14.62
CA LEU A 191 -7.89 6.65 -13.54
C LEU A 191 -8.59 5.36 -13.97
N PRO A 192 -7.93 4.18 -13.87
CA PRO A 192 -8.52 2.94 -14.38
C PRO A 192 -9.69 2.37 -13.55
N GLN A 193 -9.77 2.72 -12.26
CA GLN A 193 -10.80 2.27 -11.27
C GLN A 193 -10.88 0.76 -11.00
N LEU A 194 -10.25 -0.09 -11.82
CA LEU A 194 -10.12 -1.52 -11.59
C LEU A 194 -8.73 -1.87 -11.08
N GLU A 195 -8.62 -2.69 -10.04
CA GLU A 195 -7.34 -3.04 -9.40
C GLU A 195 -6.33 -3.65 -10.40
N ALA A 196 -6.76 -4.58 -11.25
CA ALA A 196 -5.89 -5.18 -12.30
C ALA A 196 -5.24 -4.14 -13.23
N LEU A 197 -5.92 -3.03 -13.51
CA LEU A 197 -5.39 -1.96 -14.34
C LEU A 197 -4.68 -0.90 -13.51
N SER A 198 -5.11 -0.68 -12.27
CA SER A 198 -4.60 0.39 -11.41
C SER A 198 -3.24 0.05 -10.81
N PHE A 199 -3.01 -1.22 -10.44
CA PHE A 199 -1.74 -1.65 -9.87
C PHE A 199 -0.54 -1.37 -10.80
N PRO A 200 -0.52 -1.81 -12.08
CA PRO A 200 0.59 -1.49 -12.98
C PRO A 200 0.72 0.00 -13.31
N ASN A 201 -0.34 0.80 -13.16
CA ASN A 201 -0.36 2.21 -13.57
C ASN A 201 -0.15 3.22 -12.43
N LEU A 202 -0.43 2.84 -11.18
CA LEU A 202 -0.45 3.75 -10.03
C LEU A 202 0.49 3.35 -8.89
N TYR A 203 1.09 2.15 -8.93
CA TYR A 203 1.91 1.62 -7.83
C TYR A 203 3.35 1.33 -8.27
N LEU A 204 4.29 1.59 -7.37
CA LEU A 204 5.70 1.24 -7.53
C LEU A 204 5.82 -0.28 -7.62
N GLY A 205 6.52 -0.78 -8.65
CA GLY A 205 6.62 -2.22 -8.92
C GLY A 205 5.34 -2.84 -9.51
N GLY A 206 4.33 -2.02 -9.83
CA GLY A 206 3.11 -2.47 -10.50
C GLY A 206 2.15 -3.27 -9.62
N GLY A 207 2.24 -3.13 -8.30
CA GLY A 207 1.44 -3.87 -7.31
C GLY A 207 2.18 -4.01 -6.00
N PHE A 208 2.09 -5.18 -5.36
CA PHE A 208 2.85 -5.48 -4.15
C PHE A 208 4.36 -5.59 -4.43
N LEU A 209 5.14 -4.81 -3.69
CA LEU A 209 6.57 -5.00 -3.51
C LEU A 209 6.79 -5.97 -2.36
N TRP A 210 7.24 -7.18 -2.69
CA TRP A 210 7.50 -8.21 -1.69
C TRP A 210 8.91 -8.08 -1.12
N SER A 211 9.02 -8.31 0.19
CA SER A 211 10.30 -8.59 0.83
C SER A 211 11.01 -9.80 0.19
N THR A 212 12.33 -9.90 0.35
CA THR A 212 13.12 -10.98 -0.28
C THR A 212 12.73 -12.39 0.15
N SER A 213 12.12 -12.51 1.34
CA SER A 213 11.53 -13.73 1.92
C SER A 213 10.02 -13.86 1.65
N ALA A 214 9.40 -12.83 1.06
CA ALA A 214 7.95 -12.69 0.90
C ALA A 214 7.15 -12.82 2.22
N SER A 215 7.77 -12.45 3.35
CA SER A 215 7.11 -12.37 4.67
C SER A 215 6.15 -11.18 4.76
N VAL A 216 6.47 -10.09 4.05
CA VAL A 216 5.63 -8.89 3.89
C VAL A 216 5.50 -8.46 2.43
N GLY A 217 4.27 -8.12 2.04
CA GLY A 217 3.93 -7.43 0.79
C GLY A 217 3.59 -5.96 1.05
N LEU A 218 4.30 -5.04 0.38
CA LEU A 218 4.18 -3.59 0.56
C LEU A 218 3.51 -2.92 -0.64
N LEU A 219 2.65 -1.94 -0.39
CA LEU A 219 2.13 -1.04 -1.43
C LEU A 219 2.72 0.36 -1.30
N ALA A 220 3.17 0.90 -2.42
CA ALA A 220 3.63 2.28 -2.54
C ALA A 220 3.10 2.90 -3.83
N GLY A 221 2.49 4.09 -3.74
CA GLY A 221 2.00 4.80 -4.94
C GLY A 221 3.15 5.36 -5.79
N SER A 222 3.06 5.20 -7.10
CA SER A 222 3.98 5.73 -8.12
C SER A 222 3.19 6.48 -9.19
N THR A 223 2.58 7.58 -8.80
CA THR A 223 1.78 8.51 -9.61
C THR A 223 1.86 9.88 -8.94
N VAL A 224 1.49 10.96 -9.65
CA VAL A 224 1.42 12.28 -9.02
C VAL A 224 0.51 12.24 -7.78
N GLY A 225 1.00 12.79 -6.68
CA GLY A 225 0.39 12.69 -5.34
C GLY A 225 0.76 11.44 -4.54
N GLY A 226 1.49 10.50 -5.14
CA GLY A 226 2.01 9.28 -4.51
C GLY A 226 0.93 8.47 -3.79
N GLY A 227 1.26 7.98 -2.59
CA GLY A 227 0.32 7.23 -1.75
C GLY A 227 -0.97 7.99 -1.40
N THR A 228 -0.97 9.33 -1.40
CA THR A 228 -2.20 10.10 -1.08
C THR A 228 -3.26 9.98 -2.15
N THR A 229 -2.87 9.68 -3.39
CA THR A 229 -3.77 9.44 -4.53
C THR A 229 -4.48 8.09 -4.42
N VAL A 230 -3.83 7.08 -3.84
CA VAL A 230 -4.30 5.68 -3.84
C VAL A 230 -4.59 5.09 -2.45
N ASN A 231 -4.47 5.85 -1.37
CA ASN A 231 -4.78 5.34 -0.03
C ASN A 231 -6.29 5.21 0.24
N SER A 232 -6.64 4.70 1.42
CA SER A 232 -8.04 4.52 1.84
C SER A 232 -8.68 5.73 2.54
N MET A 233 -8.02 6.89 2.54
CA MET A 233 -8.54 8.18 3.06
C MET A 233 -8.69 8.30 4.59
N ALA A 234 -8.30 7.28 5.37
CA ALA A 234 -8.31 7.35 6.83
C ALA A 234 -7.31 8.41 7.34
N CYS A 235 -7.77 9.27 8.24
CA CYS A 235 -6.99 10.36 8.83
C CYS A 235 -7.07 10.29 10.35
N LEU A 236 -5.94 10.00 10.98
CA LEU A 236 -5.77 10.02 12.43
C LEU A 236 -4.69 11.04 12.80
N PRO A 237 -4.87 11.82 13.89
CA PRO A 237 -3.81 12.66 14.41
C PRO A 237 -2.65 11.80 14.92
N THR A 238 -1.43 12.33 14.86
CA THR A 238 -0.25 11.66 15.44
C THR A 238 -0.42 11.54 16.96
N PRO A 239 -0.31 10.34 17.55
CA PRO A 239 -0.44 10.19 19.00
C PRO A 239 0.65 10.95 19.77
N GLY A 240 0.30 11.59 20.89
CA GLY A 240 1.25 12.40 21.67
C GLY A 240 2.46 11.62 22.17
N TYR A 241 2.28 10.36 22.59
CA TYR A 241 3.39 9.51 23.04
C TYR A 241 4.41 9.21 21.92
N VAL A 242 3.95 9.16 20.66
CA VAL A 242 4.84 9.00 19.50
C VAL A 242 5.65 10.27 19.26
N VAL A 243 5.03 11.44 19.41
CA VAL A 243 5.71 12.74 19.29
C VAL A 243 6.79 12.87 20.37
N ASP A 244 6.50 12.43 21.60
CA ASP A 244 7.47 12.40 22.69
C ASP A 244 8.66 11.48 22.35
N GLU A 245 8.42 10.30 21.81
CA GLU A 245 9.48 9.39 21.38
C GLU A 245 10.34 9.98 20.24
N TRP A 246 9.71 10.63 19.25
CA TRP A 246 10.44 11.31 18.18
C TRP A 246 11.33 12.44 18.74
N ARG A 247 10.87 13.16 19.77
CA ARG A 247 11.67 14.17 20.48
C ARG A 247 12.89 13.55 21.14
N GLU A 248 12.72 12.41 21.82
CA GLU A 248 13.82 11.66 22.46
C GLU A 248 14.85 11.17 21.44
N ARG A 249 14.41 10.81 20.24
CA ARG A 249 15.27 10.41 19.11
C ARG A 249 15.92 11.60 18.38
N GLY A 250 15.74 12.82 18.88
CA GLY A 250 16.45 14.01 18.43
C GLY A 250 15.70 14.86 17.41
N MET A 251 14.42 14.58 17.12
CA MET A 251 13.59 15.44 16.29
C MET A 251 13.32 16.77 17.00
N LYS A 252 13.57 17.89 16.32
CA LYS A 252 13.37 19.25 16.85
C LYS A 252 12.07 19.87 16.33
N GLY A 253 11.65 20.99 16.90
CA GLY A 253 10.46 21.72 16.42
C GLY A 253 9.16 20.93 16.59
N LEU A 254 9.03 20.25 17.73
CA LEU A 254 7.85 19.46 18.08
C LEU A 254 6.93 20.14 19.11
N ASP A 255 7.29 21.34 19.57
CA ASP A 255 6.51 22.07 20.58
C ASP A 255 5.16 22.54 20.02
N ASP A 256 5.09 22.80 18.72
CA ASP A 256 3.92 23.22 17.94
C ASP A 256 3.45 22.13 16.95
N PHE A 257 3.85 20.87 17.15
CA PHE A 257 3.52 19.79 16.21
C PHE A 257 2.01 19.58 16.03
N ASP A 258 1.23 19.72 17.09
CA ASP A 258 -0.23 19.67 17.04
C ASP A 258 -0.83 20.77 16.14
N GLU A 259 -0.15 21.90 15.98
CA GLU A 259 -0.57 22.95 15.05
C GLU A 259 -0.34 22.55 13.60
N HIS A 260 0.78 21.88 13.31
CA HIS A 260 1.03 21.29 12.00
C HIS A 260 -0.01 20.22 11.67
N VAL A 261 -0.31 19.31 12.60
CA VAL A 261 -1.35 18.27 12.44
C VAL A 261 -2.71 18.91 12.14
N ARG A 262 -3.12 19.91 12.93
CA ARG A 262 -4.41 20.60 12.73
C ARG A 262 -4.49 21.31 11.38
N ALA A 263 -3.44 22.06 11.02
CA ALA A 263 -3.40 22.79 9.75
C ALA A 263 -3.47 21.84 8.55
N VAL A 264 -2.80 20.70 8.63
CA VAL A 264 -2.86 19.65 7.62
C VAL A 264 -4.27 19.07 7.52
N MET A 265 -4.84 18.62 8.65
CA MET A 265 -6.17 18.03 8.67
C MET A 265 -7.24 19.01 8.14
N GLU A 266 -7.12 20.30 8.47
CA GLU A 266 -8.00 21.34 7.93
C GLU A 266 -7.82 21.48 6.41
N ARG A 267 -6.58 21.57 5.93
CA ARG A 267 -6.29 21.77 4.50
C ARG A 267 -6.76 20.61 3.62
N ILE A 268 -6.68 19.38 4.11
CA ILE A 268 -7.16 18.18 3.40
C ILE A 268 -8.64 17.88 3.69
N ASN A 269 -9.34 18.76 4.42
CA ASN A 269 -10.72 18.60 4.85
C ASN A 269 -10.96 17.25 5.56
N ALA A 270 -10.03 16.80 6.40
CA ALA A 270 -10.16 15.59 7.19
C ALA A 270 -11.07 15.82 8.40
N LYS A 271 -12.31 15.32 8.33
CA LYS A 271 -13.27 15.41 9.43
C LYS A 271 -14.18 14.17 9.51
N PRO A 272 -14.62 13.76 10.72
CA PRO A 272 -15.55 12.62 10.87
C PRO A 272 -16.90 12.83 10.17
N SER A 273 -17.33 14.07 9.95
CA SER A 273 -18.59 14.35 9.24
C SER A 273 -18.57 13.99 7.75
N ASN A 274 -17.41 13.66 7.19
CA ASN A 274 -17.28 13.15 5.82
C ASN A 274 -17.46 11.63 5.73
N THR A 275 -17.76 10.98 6.86
CA THR A 275 -17.73 9.54 7.00
C THR A 275 -19.13 8.95 7.08
N VAL A 276 -19.37 7.92 6.27
CA VAL A 276 -20.59 7.14 6.17
C VAL A 276 -20.20 5.67 6.29
N HIS A 277 -20.70 5.01 7.32
CA HIS A 277 -20.40 3.60 7.54
C HIS A 277 -21.11 2.73 6.51
N ASN A 278 -20.34 1.90 5.80
CA ASN A 278 -20.87 0.81 4.98
C ASN A 278 -21.15 -0.43 5.85
N ARG A 279 -21.65 -1.49 5.20
CA ARG A 279 -22.05 -2.73 5.87
C ARG A 279 -20.91 -3.42 6.62
N VAL A 280 -19.69 -3.40 6.07
CA VAL A 280 -18.49 -3.98 6.72
C VAL A 280 -18.19 -3.24 8.02
N ASN A 281 -18.28 -1.91 8.03
CA ASN A 281 -18.05 -1.13 9.24
C ASN A 281 -19.17 -1.31 10.26
N GLU A 282 -20.45 -1.39 9.84
CA GLU A 282 -21.55 -1.72 10.74
C GLU A 282 -21.36 -3.09 11.43
N ILE A 283 -20.83 -4.08 10.71
CA ILE A 283 -20.51 -5.40 11.26
C ILE A 283 -19.44 -5.27 12.34
N LEU A 284 -18.34 -4.55 12.07
CA LEU A 284 -17.29 -4.36 13.05
C LEU A 284 -17.77 -3.57 14.27
N ILE A 285 -18.54 -2.49 14.08
CA ILE A 285 -19.14 -1.70 15.16
C ILE A 285 -19.98 -2.60 16.08
N ARG A 286 -20.82 -3.48 15.52
CA ARG A 286 -21.55 -4.46 16.33
C ARG A 286 -20.62 -5.38 17.12
N GLY A 287 -19.49 -5.79 16.54
CA GLY A 287 -18.45 -6.55 17.23
C GLY A 287 -17.87 -5.79 18.44
N PHE A 288 -17.52 -4.51 18.26
CA PHE A 288 -17.04 -3.66 19.36
C PHE A 288 -18.11 -3.48 20.45
N GLU A 289 -19.34 -3.16 20.07
CA GLU A 289 -20.46 -2.96 21.01
C GLU A 289 -20.77 -4.23 21.81
N ALA A 290 -20.80 -5.40 21.15
CA ALA A 290 -21.02 -6.69 21.81
C ALA A 290 -19.88 -7.06 22.76
N ALA A 291 -18.65 -6.64 22.46
CA ALA A 291 -17.48 -6.82 23.32
C ALA A 291 -17.34 -5.75 24.42
N GLY A 292 -18.18 -4.70 24.41
CA GLY A 292 -18.07 -3.57 25.34
C GLY A 292 -16.83 -2.70 25.11
N LEU A 293 -16.32 -2.65 23.88
CA LEU A 293 -15.13 -1.89 23.50
C LEU A 293 -15.50 -0.50 22.97
N ALA A 294 -14.59 0.45 23.19
CA ALA A 294 -14.75 1.80 22.67
C ALA A 294 -14.39 1.83 21.18
N TRP A 295 -15.12 2.63 20.42
CA TRP A 295 -14.84 2.87 19.02
C TRP A 295 -15.16 4.32 18.65
N ALA A 296 -14.60 4.79 17.54
CA ALA A 296 -14.83 6.13 17.01
C ALA A 296 -15.03 6.10 15.49
N THR A 297 -15.73 7.12 14.97
CA THR A 297 -15.81 7.39 13.53
C THR A 297 -14.52 8.03 13.06
N LEU A 298 -13.86 7.41 12.09
CA LEU A 298 -12.62 7.92 11.49
C LEU A 298 -12.89 9.20 10.68
N ALA A 299 -11.95 10.15 10.74
CA ALA A 299 -11.97 11.29 9.84
C ALA A 299 -11.51 10.87 8.44
N ARG A 300 -12.14 11.42 7.40
CA ARG A 300 -11.76 11.19 6.00
C ARG A 300 -11.45 12.49 5.28
N ASN A 301 -10.34 12.52 4.52
CA ASN A 301 -9.94 13.64 3.67
C ASN A 301 -10.74 13.67 2.36
N ALA A 302 -12.05 13.93 2.47
CA ALA A 302 -12.99 13.92 1.34
C ALA A 302 -13.68 15.28 1.22
N LYS A 303 -14.12 15.67 0.02
CA LYS A 303 -14.99 16.83 -0.21
C LYS A 303 -16.03 16.46 -1.27
N ASP A 304 -17.28 16.89 -1.09
CA ASP A 304 -18.38 16.63 -2.03
C ASP A 304 -18.53 15.12 -2.37
N ASP A 305 -18.46 14.27 -1.35
CA ASP A 305 -18.43 12.81 -1.49
C ASP A 305 -19.84 12.20 -1.67
N GLU A 306 -19.96 11.28 -2.63
CA GLU A 306 -21.12 10.41 -2.83
C GLU A 306 -20.75 8.98 -2.44
N SER A 307 -20.98 8.63 -1.16
CA SER A 307 -20.51 7.37 -0.55
C SER A 307 -20.93 6.09 -1.29
N ARG A 308 -22.05 6.11 -2.04
CA ARG A 308 -22.53 5.00 -2.87
C ARG A 308 -21.57 4.60 -4.01
N TYR A 309 -20.69 5.50 -4.42
CA TYR A 309 -19.70 5.27 -5.49
C TYR A 309 -18.28 5.07 -4.94
N CYS A 310 -18.14 4.99 -3.60
CA CYS A 310 -16.88 4.62 -2.95
C CYS A 310 -16.70 3.09 -2.92
N GLY A 311 -15.46 2.67 -2.66
CA GLY A 311 -15.06 1.26 -2.56
C GLY A 311 -13.74 0.99 -3.28
N GLU A 312 -13.47 1.78 -4.32
CA GLU A 312 -12.32 1.60 -5.23
C GLU A 312 -11.21 2.63 -4.98
N CYS A 313 -11.06 3.12 -3.74
CA CYS A 313 -10.10 4.20 -3.44
C CYS A 313 -8.64 3.83 -3.78
N ASN A 314 -8.31 2.53 -3.70
CA ASN A 314 -7.00 1.97 -4.04
C ASN A 314 -6.79 1.83 -5.57
N ALA A 315 -7.87 1.91 -6.35
CA ALA A 315 -7.82 1.87 -7.82
C ALA A 315 -8.04 3.26 -8.46
N GLY A 316 -8.10 4.31 -7.65
CA GLY A 316 -8.35 5.69 -8.09
C GLY A 316 -9.80 6.15 -7.84
N CYS A 317 -9.93 7.39 -7.34
CA CYS A 317 -11.23 7.96 -6.98
C CYS A 317 -11.90 8.69 -8.17
N LEU A 318 -12.77 8.01 -8.93
CA LEU A 318 -13.54 8.66 -10.01
C LEU A 318 -14.59 9.66 -9.53
N VAL A 319 -15.04 9.55 -8.28
CA VAL A 319 -15.92 10.56 -7.65
C VAL A 319 -15.21 11.91 -7.55
N GLY A 320 -13.88 11.91 -7.51
CA GLY A 320 -13.08 13.11 -7.32
C GLY A 320 -13.19 13.73 -5.93
N CYS A 321 -13.76 13.02 -4.95
CA CYS A 321 -13.95 13.57 -3.60
C CYS A 321 -12.64 13.58 -2.79
N LYS A 322 -11.71 12.67 -3.09
CA LYS A 322 -10.45 12.50 -2.38
C LYS A 322 -9.59 13.77 -2.42
N GLN A 323 -9.30 14.32 -1.26
CA GLN A 323 -8.42 15.48 -1.06
C GLN A 323 -6.96 15.01 -0.90
N SER A 324 -6.43 14.38 -1.95
CA SER A 324 -5.00 14.03 -2.04
C SER A 324 -4.14 15.29 -2.19
N THR A 325 -2.81 15.16 -2.09
CA THR A 325 -1.90 16.30 -2.30
C THR A 325 -2.11 16.96 -3.66
N MET A 326 -2.55 16.23 -4.69
CA MET A 326 -2.90 16.79 -6.00
C MET A 326 -3.94 17.90 -5.93
N LYS A 327 -4.98 17.74 -5.10
CA LYS A 327 -6.06 18.73 -4.96
C LYS A 327 -5.81 19.73 -3.83
N THR A 328 -4.81 19.44 -3.01
CA THR A 328 -4.48 20.23 -1.82
C THR A 328 -3.13 20.93 -2.01
N PHE A 329 -2.07 20.38 -1.42
CA PHE A 329 -0.78 21.05 -1.33
C PHE A 329 -0.06 21.22 -2.67
N LEU A 330 -0.14 20.28 -3.62
CA LEU A 330 0.42 20.48 -4.95
C LEU A 330 -0.33 21.56 -5.72
N GLN A 331 -1.65 21.67 -5.52
CA GLN A 331 -2.42 22.78 -6.09
C GLN A 331 -1.96 24.11 -5.48
N ASP A 332 -1.77 24.18 -4.16
CA ASP A 332 -1.24 25.38 -3.50
C ASP A 332 0.15 25.74 -4.05
N ALA A 333 1.03 24.75 -4.22
CA ALA A 333 2.35 24.95 -4.81
C ALA A 333 2.26 25.53 -6.23
N SER A 334 1.40 24.94 -7.07
CA SER A 334 1.13 25.36 -8.44
C SER A 334 0.55 26.79 -8.50
N ASP A 335 -0.36 27.14 -7.59
CA ASP A 335 -0.95 28.47 -7.50
C ASP A 335 0.11 29.52 -7.12
N HIS A 336 1.12 29.13 -6.34
CA HIS A 336 2.30 29.93 -6.01
C HIS A 336 3.45 29.84 -7.02
N GLY A 337 3.23 29.18 -8.17
CA GLY A 337 4.17 29.16 -9.29
C GLY A 337 5.19 28.02 -9.30
N ALA A 338 5.06 27.04 -8.40
CA ALA A 338 5.80 25.78 -8.53
C ALA A 338 5.43 25.08 -9.84
N ARG A 339 6.37 24.30 -10.37
CA ARG A 339 6.22 23.56 -11.62
C ARG A 339 6.42 22.07 -11.36
N LEU A 340 5.64 21.23 -12.02
CA LEU A 340 5.68 19.77 -11.89
C LEU A 340 6.23 19.16 -13.19
N LEU A 341 7.18 18.24 -13.05
CA LEU A 341 7.69 17.41 -14.12
C LEU A 341 7.36 15.94 -13.80
N PRO A 342 6.23 15.41 -14.32
CA PRO A 342 5.87 14.00 -14.16
C PRO A 342 6.74 13.11 -15.07
N ASP A 343 6.66 11.79 -14.86
CA ASP A 343 7.42 10.79 -15.63
C ASP A 343 8.95 11.04 -15.60
N CYS A 344 9.44 11.58 -14.48
CA CYS A 344 10.83 11.96 -14.23
C CYS A 344 11.41 11.15 -13.08
N ASP A 345 12.28 10.19 -13.41
CA ASP A 345 12.89 9.26 -12.45
C ASP A 345 14.27 9.79 -12.02
N VAL A 346 14.35 10.38 -10.83
CA VAL A 346 15.61 10.90 -10.28
C VAL A 346 16.53 9.75 -9.87
N ARG A 347 17.75 9.74 -10.38
CA ARG A 347 18.73 8.64 -10.20
C ARG A 347 19.89 9.00 -9.29
N GLU A 348 20.21 10.28 -9.17
CA GLU A 348 21.34 10.75 -8.36
C GLU A 348 21.09 12.17 -7.84
N ILE A 349 21.49 12.43 -6.60
CA ILE A 349 21.59 13.76 -6.01
C ILE A 349 23.03 14.24 -6.17
N LEU A 350 23.19 15.38 -6.81
CA LEU A 350 24.50 15.98 -7.09
C LEU A 350 24.93 16.88 -5.94
N HIS A 351 26.21 16.81 -5.56
CA HIS A 351 26.78 17.65 -4.54
C HIS A 351 28.25 18.01 -4.80
N GLU A 352 28.66 19.18 -4.32
CA GLU A 352 30.03 19.69 -4.37
C GLU A 352 30.46 20.12 -2.96
N ASP A 353 31.63 19.67 -2.49
CA ASP A 353 32.17 20.01 -1.16
C ASP A 353 31.16 19.86 0.01
N GLY A 354 30.37 18.78 -0.02
CA GLY A 354 29.35 18.48 0.98
C GLY A 354 28.15 19.45 0.95
N ARG A 355 27.83 20.02 -0.22
CA ARG A 355 26.65 20.85 -0.46
C ARG A 355 25.90 20.42 -1.70
N ALA A 356 24.58 20.35 -1.63
CA ALA A 356 23.73 20.06 -2.78
C ALA A 356 24.00 21.05 -3.93
N SER A 357 24.08 20.52 -5.16
CA SER A 357 24.21 21.31 -6.40
C SER A 357 23.11 21.00 -7.42
N GLY A 358 22.36 19.91 -7.23
CA GLY A 358 21.28 19.55 -8.12
C GLY A 358 20.92 18.07 -8.07
N VAL A 359 20.32 17.58 -9.15
CA VAL A 359 19.95 16.18 -9.33
C VAL A 359 20.17 15.76 -10.78
N ARG A 360 20.40 14.46 -10.99
CA ARG A 360 20.34 13.82 -12.30
C ARG A 360 19.13 12.90 -12.36
N ALA A 361 18.39 12.97 -13.46
CA ALA A 361 17.15 12.23 -13.66
C ALA A 361 17.02 11.68 -15.08
N THR A 362 16.09 10.75 -15.26
CA THR A 362 15.74 10.16 -16.55
C THR A 362 14.28 10.43 -16.87
N ILE A 363 14.00 10.87 -18.11
CA ILE A 363 12.66 11.12 -18.65
C ILE A 363 12.57 10.33 -19.96
N GLY A 364 11.79 9.25 -19.98
CA GLY A 364 11.87 8.27 -21.07
C GLY A 364 13.28 7.69 -21.18
N ASP A 365 13.92 7.86 -22.33
CA ASP A 365 15.32 7.44 -22.56
C ASP A 365 16.34 8.58 -22.39
N ARG A 366 15.88 9.79 -22.03
CA ARG A 366 16.72 10.99 -21.95
C ARG A 366 17.19 11.24 -20.53
N GLU A 367 18.49 11.39 -20.35
CA GLU A 367 19.09 11.91 -19.13
C GLU A 367 19.03 13.44 -19.08
N VAL A 368 18.69 13.98 -17.92
CA VAL A 368 18.64 15.42 -17.65
C VAL A 368 19.31 15.73 -16.32
N GLU A 369 19.95 16.91 -16.24
CA GLU A 369 20.55 17.44 -15.03
C GLU A 369 19.85 18.74 -14.65
N LEU A 370 19.49 18.88 -13.37
CA LEU A 370 18.74 20.02 -12.84
C LEU A 370 19.50 20.60 -11.65
N HIS A 371 19.85 21.89 -11.73
CA HIS A 371 20.63 22.56 -10.70
C HIS A 371 19.73 23.28 -9.69
N ALA A 372 19.93 22.97 -8.41
CA ALA A 372 19.30 23.67 -7.30
C ALA A 372 20.15 23.54 -6.03
N PRO A 373 20.31 24.61 -5.23
CA PRO A 373 21.06 24.56 -3.98
C PRO A 373 20.30 23.87 -2.83
N ILE A 374 19.00 23.61 -3.02
CA ILE A 374 18.13 22.94 -2.06
C ILE A 374 17.50 21.73 -2.75
N VAL A 375 17.68 20.56 -2.17
CA VAL A 375 17.09 19.31 -2.62
C VAL A 375 16.27 18.73 -1.48
N VAL A 376 14.98 18.53 -1.69
CA VAL A 376 14.08 17.87 -0.75
C VAL A 376 13.75 16.48 -1.29
N VAL A 377 14.22 15.46 -0.59
CA VAL A 377 13.94 14.05 -0.87
C VAL A 377 12.62 13.68 -0.21
N ALA A 378 11.65 13.27 -1.03
CA ALA A 378 10.30 12.88 -0.62
C ALA A 378 9.77 11.69 -1.45
N ALA A 379 10.65 10.76 -1.84
CA ALA A 379 10.34 9.61 -2.68
C ALA A 379 9.69 8.43 -1.92
N GLY A 380 9.52 8.54 -0.60
CA GLY A 380 8.94 7.54 0.29
C GLY A 380 9.96 6.59 0.90
N ALA A 381 9.56 5.87 1.95
CA ALA A 381 10.44 5.02 2.77
C ALA A 381 11.05 3.79 2.09
N LEU A 382 10.80 3.59 0.80
CA LEU A 382 11.48 2.56 0.01
C LEU A 382 12.43 3.20 -1.00
N ALA A 383 11.99 4.23 -1.72
CA ALA A 383 12.77 4.85 -2.79
C ALA A 383 13.73 5.95 -2.31
N SER A 384 13.39 6.69 -1.25
CA SER A 384 14.30 7.69 -0.64
C SER A 384 15.64 7.10 -0.21
N PRO A 385 15.71 6.00 0.59
CA PRO A 385 17.01 5.41 0.95
C PRO A 385 17.74 4.87 -0.28
N ALA A 386 17.04 4.26 -1.25
CA ALA A 386 17.65 3.77 -2.48
C ALA A 386 18.31 4.90 -3.28
N LEU A 387 17.67 6.07 -3.36
CA LEU A 387 18.24 7.25 -4.00
C LEU A 387 19.46 7.80 -3.24
N LEU A 388 19.41 7.88 -1.91
CA LEU A 388 20.57 8.31 -1.12
C LEU A 388 21.76 7.37 -1.31
N LEU A 389 21.53 6.06 -1.25
CA LEU A 389 22.54 5.02 -1.49
C LEU A 389 23.10 5.10 -2.91
N ALA A 390 22.25 5.30 -3.92
CA ALA A 390 22.69 5.47 -5.32
C ALA A 390 23.55 6.72 -5.52
N SER A 391 23.33 7.75 -4.69
CA SER A 391 24.08 9.01 -4.70
C SER A 391 25.33 8.95 -3.80
N GLY A 392 25.55 7.87 -3.06
CA GLY A 392 26.69 7.73 -2.15
C GLY A 392 26.63 8.63 -0.90
N ILE A 393 25.44 9.02 -0.46
CA ILE A 393 25.19 9.95 0.67
C ILE A 393 24.22 9.33 1.69
N GLY A 394 24.04 10.00 2.83
CA GLY A 394 23.18 9.55 3.93
C GLY A 394 23.87 8.64 4.95
N GLY A 395 25.16 8.36 4.76
CA GLY A 395 25.95 7.51 5.65
C GLY A 395 25.52 6.04 5.69
N PRO A 396 26.10 5.25 6.62
CA PRO A 396 25.85 3.80 6.70
C PRO A 396 24.44 3.44 7.18
N GLU A 397 23.72 4.39 7.78
CA GLU A 397 22.39 4.19 8.34
C GLU A 397 21.27 4.38 7.29
N ALA A 398 21.59 4.91 6.10
CA ALA A 398 20.64 5.01 5.01
C ALA A 398 20.14 3.62 4.61
N GLY A 399 18.82 3.43 4.63
CA GLY A 399 18.16 2.15 4.37
C GLY A 399 17.94 1.28 5.61
N GLN A 400 18.56 1.55 6.75
CA GLN A 400 18.29 0.80 8.00
C GLN A 400 16.98 1.23 8.64
N ASN A 401 16.51 0.52 9.67
CA ASN A 401 15.34 0.93 10.47
C ASN A 401 14.03 1.03 9.67
N LEU A 402 13.81 0.10 8.73
CA LEU A 402 12.54 0.00 8.00
C LEU A 402 11.44 -0.48 8.96
N HIS A 403 10.52 0.41 9.30
CA HIS A 403 9.26 0.03 9.92
C HIS A 403 8.20 -0.14 8.86
N VAL A 404 7.40 -1.19 8.98
CA VAL A 404 6.31 -1.49 8.04
C VAL A 404 4.94 -1.28 8.68
N HIS A 405 4.79 -1.05 9.99
CA HIS A 405 3.47 -0.92 10.63
C HIS A 405 2.51 -2.03 10.16
N PRO A 406 2.86 -3.30 10.45
CA PRO A 406 2.24 -4.46 9.81
C PRO A 406 0.74 -4.53 10.03
N SER A 407 0.01 -4.88 8.96
CA SER A 407 -1.43 -5.12 9.01
C SER A 407 -1.75 -6.60 8.94
N TYR A 408 -2.63 -7.04 9.82
CA TYR A 408 -3.13 -8.41 9.90
C TYR A 408 -4.64 -8.41 9.69
N PHE A 409 -5.16 -9.37 8.92
CA PHE A 409 -6.57 -9.41 8.55
C PHE A 409 -7.18 -10.78 8.76
N MET A 410 -8.46 -10.73 9.13
CA MET A 410 -9.32 -11.89 9.28
C MET A 410 -10.72 -11.57 8.76
N SER A 411 -11.45 -12.62 8.40
CA SER A 411 -12.75 -12.45 7.75
C SER A 411 -13.80 -13.37 8.33
N GLY A 412 -15.02 -12.85 8.41
CA GLY A 412 -16.21 -13.57 8.81
C GLY A 412 -17.16 -13.76 7.64
N VAL A 413 -17.85 -14.91 7.62
CA VAL A 413 -18.98 -15.17 6.71
C VAL A 413 -20.28 -14.96 7.47
N PHE A 414 -21.23 -14.25 6.86
CA PHE A 414 -22.50 -13.86 7.47
C PHE A 414 -23.70 -14.29 6.63
N ASP A 415 -24.85 -14.53 7.27
CA ASP A 415 -26.09 -14.90 6.57
C ASP A 415 -26.60 -13.77 5.67
N SER A 416 -26.37 -12.52 6.06
CA SER A 416 -26.81 -11.34 5.32
C SER A 416 -25.88 -11.00 4.15
N ASP A 417 -26.42 -10.35 3.13
CA ASP A 417 -25.63 -9.67 2.09
C ASP A 417 -24.70 -8.62 2.72
N VAL A 418 -23.40 -8.69 2.42
CA VAL A 418 -22.38 -7.79 2.97
C VAL A 418 -21.80 -6.87 1.88
N ARG A 419 -21.38 -7.47 0.75
CA ARG A 419 -20.69 -6.80 -0.36
C ARG A 419 -19.46 -6.03 0.11
N GLY A 420 -18.43 -6.77 0.52
CA GLY A 420 -17.21 -6.22 1.14
C GLY A 420 -16.43 -5.18 0.34
N TRP A 421 -16.78 -4.97 -0.93
CA TRP A 421 -16.20 -3.99 -1.85
C TRP A 421 -16.96 -2.66 -1.92
N GLU A 422 -18.17 -2.53 -1.35
CA GLU A 422 -19.00 -1.33 -1.50
C GLU A 422 -18.79 -0.29 -0.39
N GLY A 423 -18.75 0.99 -0.78
CA GLY A 423 -18.81 2.12 0.14
C GLY A 423 -17.47 2.59 0.68
N GLN A 424 -17.50 3.50 1.64
CA GLN A 424 -16.29 4.13 2.16
C GLN A 424 -15.42 3.13 2.95
N ILE A 425 -14.11 3.14 2.66
CA ILE A 425 -13.10 2.27 3.28
C ILE A 425 -12.63 2.88 4.62
N LEU A 426 -12.33 2.03 5.62
CA LEU A 426 -11.82 2.41 6.95
C LEU A 426 -12.60 3.57 7.60
N THR A 427 -13.84 3.31 8.03
CA THR A 427 -14.70 4.37 8.60
C THR A 427 -14.87 4.29 10.11
N SER A 428 -14.47 3.18 10.75
CA SER A 428 -14.53 2.95 12.18
C SER A 428 -13.17 2.46 12.70
N VAL A 429 -12.79 2.90 13.90
CA VAL A 429 -11.52 2.53 14.57
C VAL A 429 -11.73 2.26 16.05
N SER A 430 -10.93 1.36 16.61
CA SER A 430 -10.77 1.15 18.06
C SER A 430 -9.29 1.15 18.44
N HIS A 431 -8.97 1.89 19.51
CA HIS A 431 -7.65 2.03 20.10
C HIS A 431 -7.46 1.14 21.35
N ASN A 432 -8.40 0.23 21.63
CA ASN A 432 -8.40 -0.55 22.87
C ASN A 432 -7.21 -1.51 23.03
N TYR A 433 -6.44 -1.75 21.96
CA TYR A 433 -5.37 -2.75 21.93
C TYR A 433 -3.98 -2.16 21.62
N GLU A 434 -3.79 -0.84 21.74
CA GLU A 434 -2.51 -0.17 21.43
C GLU A 434 -1.37 -0.53 22.39
N HIS A 435 -1.67 -1.10 23.55
CA HIS A 435 -0.70 -1.43 24.60
C HIS A 435 -0.88 -2.86 25.14
N VAL A 436 -0.99 -3.82 24.23
CA VAL A 436 -1.17 -5.24 24.61
C VAL A 436 0.15 -5.94 24.96
N ALA A 437 1.29 -5.41 24.50
CA ALA A 437 2.63 -5.92 24.78
C ALA A 437 3.55 -4.74 25.17
N GLY A 438 3.44 -4.28 26.41
CA GLY A 438 4.12 -3.07 26.87
C GLY A 438 3.59 -1.82 26.18
N GLU A 439 4.47 -1.05 25.53
CA GLU A 439 4.10 0.15 24.76
C GLU A 439 3.63 -0.16 23.33
N HIS A 440 3.64 -1.45 22.94
CA HIS A 440 3.28 -1.91 21.60
C HIS A 440 1.93 -2.63 21.57
N GLY A 441 1.30 -2.59 20.41
CA GLY A 441 -0.01 -3.15 20.17
C GLY A 441 -0.55 -2.78 18.81
N PHE A 442 -1.88 -2.75 18.68
CA PHE A 442 -2.55 -2.53 17.40
C PHE A 442 -3.84 -1.73 17.54
N VAL A 443 -4.21 -1.02 16.46
CA VAL A 443 -5.55 -0.45 16.28
C VAL A 443 -6.39 -1.37 15.40
N VAL A 444 -7.70 -1.40 15.63
CA VAL A 444 -8.63 -2.24 14.88
C VAL A 444 -9.54 -1.39 14.00
N GLU A 445 -9.61 -1.71 12.72
CA GLU A 445 -10.46 -1.02 11.74
C GLU A 445 -11.17 -2.02 10.82
N ALA A 446 -12.25 -1.61 10.17
CA ALA A 446 -12.96 -2.49 9.25
C ALA A 446 -12.18 -2.66 7.94
N ALA A 447 -12.26 -3.83 7.32
CA ALA A 447 -11.58 -4.12 6.06
C ALA A 447 -12.52 -4.20 4.84
N PRO A 448 -13.17 -3.11 4.39
CA PRO A 448 -13.68 -3.08 3.02
C PRO A 448 -12.49 -3.20 2.05
N MET A 449 -12.63 -4.03 1.03
CA MET A 449 -11.53 -4.36 0.13
C MET A 449 -12.07 -4.61 -1.27
N GLY A 450 -11.30 -4.22 -2.29
CA GLY A 450 -11.57 -4.53 -3.68
C GLY A 450 -11.48 -6.02 -3.97
N LEU A 451 -12.11 -6.44 -5.07
CA LEU A 451 -12.27 -7.85 -5.41
C LEU A 451 -10.94 -8.57 -5.67
N GLY A 452 -9.97 -7.90 -6.29
CA GLY A 452 -8.65 -8.43 -6.59
C GLY A 452 -7.85 -8.69 -5.31
N PHE A 453 -7.95 -7.78 -4.34
CA PHE A 453 -7.35 -7.97 -3.02
C PHE A 453 -7.88 -9.23 -2.31
N TRP A 454 -9.20 -9.42 -2.25
CA TRP A 454 -9.81 -10.62 -1.65
C TRP A 454 -9.34 -11.90 -2.33
N THR A 455 -9.45 -11.92 -3.66
CA THR A 455 -9.21 -13.13 -4.45
C THR A 455 -7.73 -13.49 -4.54
N ALA A 456 -6.83 -12.50 -4.60
CA ALA A 456 -5.39 -12.72 -4.64
C ALA A 456 -4.83 -13.36 -3.36
N LEU A 457 -5.43 -13.04 -2.22
CA LEU A 457 -4.88 -13.40 -0.92
C LEU A 457 -5.60 -14.59 -0.29
N THR A 458 -6.82 -14.93 -0.73
CA THR A 458 -7.56 -16.09 -0.21
C THR A 458 -6.67 -17.33 -0.26
N PRO A 459 -6.42 -18.01 0.89
CA PRO A 459 -5.54 -19.17 0.92
C PRO A 459 -5.93 -20.21 -0.12
N TRP A 460 -4.97 -20.61 -0.95
CA TRP A 460 -5.20 -21.53 -2.04
C TRP A 460 -4.94 -22.96 -1.58
N GLN A 461 -5.99 -23.76 -1.45
CA GLN A 461 -5.92 -25.19 -1.13
C GLN A 461 -6.12 -26.08 -2.37
N GLY A 462 -6.53 -25.48 -3.48
CA GLY A 462 -6.89 -26.13 -4.73
C GLY A 462 -7.83 -25.26 -5.55
N GLY A 463 -7.75 -25.35 -6.88
CA GLY A 463 -8.48 -24.46 -7.77
C GLY A 463 -10.00 -24.56 -7.67
N GLU A 464 -10.56 -25.75 -7.46
CA GLU A 464 -12.00 -25.91 -7.20
C GLU A 464 -12.42 -25.23 -5.89
N SER A 465 -11.72 -25.53 -4.79
CA SER A 465 -12.02 -24.93 -3.48
C SER A 465 -11.96 -23.41 -3.55
N HIS A 466 -10.91 -22.88 -4.20
CA HIS A 466 -10.74 -21.45 -4.36
C HIS A 466 -11.91 -20.80 -5.08
N LYS A 467 -12.36 -21.36 -6.22
CA LYS A 467 -13.51 -20.83 -6.97
C LYS A 467 -14.81 -20.89 -6.17
N ARG A 468 -15.01 -21.96 -5.39
CA ARG A 468 -16.19 -22.10 -4.52
C ARG A 468 -16.21 -21.06 -3.39
N GLU A 469 -15.04 -20.73 -2.84
CA GLU A 469 -14.94 -19.64 -1.86
C GLU A 469 -15.32 -18.29 -2.49
N GLN A 470 -14.95 -18.03 -3.74
CA GLN A 470 -15.27 -16.76 -4.38
C GLN A 470 -16.77 -16.55 -4.65
N LEU A 471 -17.54 -17.63 -4.80
CA LEU A 471 -19.01 -17.56 -4.89
C LEU A 471 -19.67 -17.06 -3.59
N ARG A 472 -18.95 -17.08 -2.47
CA ARG A 472 -19.46 -16.68 -1.15
C ARG A 472 -19.04 -15.26 -0.77
N LEU A 473 -18.16 -14.60 -1.52
CA LEU A 473 -17.58 -13.28 -1.18
C LEU A 473 -18.62 -12.20 -0.88
N ARG A 474 -19.80 -12.27 -1.52
CA ARG A 474 -20.92 -11.36 -1.25
C ARG A 474 -21.35 -11.33 0.22
N HIS A 475 -21.07 -12.40 0.95
CA HIS A 475 -21.43 -12.60 2.37
C HIS A 475 -20.25 -12.43 3.32
N VAL A 476 -19.10 -11.98 2.83
CA VAL A 476 -17.86 -11.87 3.61
C VAL A 476 -17.64 -10.42 4.08
N SER A 477 -17.25 -10.28 5.35
CA SER A 477 -16.77 -9.02 5.93
C SER A 477 -15.39 -9.25 6.52
N GLY A 478 -14.46 -8.30 6.31
CA GLY A 478 -13.13 -8.34 6.89
C GLY A 478 -12.93 -7.34 8.03
N VAL A 479 -11.90 -7.59 8.83
CA VAL A 479 -11.37 -6.69 9.87
C VAL A 479 -9.85 -6.66 9.81
N TRP A 480 -9.27 -5.49 9.99
CA TRP A 480 -7.82 -5.24 10.09
C TRP A 480 -7.42 -4.99 11.54
N GLY A 481 -6.25 -5.50 11.91
CA GLY A 481 -5.45 -5.00 13.03
C GLY A 481 -4.14 -4.43 12.50
N PHE A 482 -3.90 -3.13 12.72
CA PHE A 482 -2.68 -2.44 12.33
C PHE A 482 -1.76 -2.33 13.55
N ALA A 483 -0.64 -3.05 13.53
CA ALA A 483 0.27 -3.16 14.65
C ALA A 483 1.47 -2.22 14.52
N ARG A 484 1.79 -1.51 15.60
CA ARG A 484 2.99 -0.70 15.67
C ARG A 484 4.20 -1.59 15.94
N ASP A 485 4.99 -1.87 14.90
CA ASP A 485 6.14 -2.76 14.98
C ASP A 485 7.23 -2.25 15.93
N HIS A 486 7.74 -3.17 16.74
CA HIS A 486 8.92 -2.99 17.59
C HIS A 486 10.19 -3.31 16.81
N GLY A 487 10.19 -4.42 16.08
CA GLY A 487 11.26 -4.81 15.17
C GLY A 487 11.37 -3.86 13.97
N SER A 488 12.49 -3.97 13.27
CA SER A 488 12.73 -3.20 12.05
C SER A 488 13.45 -4.04 11.01
N GLY A 489 13.20 -3.74 9.74
CA GLY A 489 13.91 -4.27 8.59
C GLY A 489 14.95 -3.30 8.05
N ARG A 490 15.33 -3.51 6.78
CA ARG A 490 16.15 -2.58 6.01
C ARG A 490 15.80 -2.61 4.52
N VAL A 491 16.18 -1.55 3.81
CA VAL A 491 16.12 -1.40 2.37
C VAL A 491 17.53 -1.29 1.82
N GLU A 492 17.85 -2.09 0.81
CA GLU A 492 19.09 -2.01 0.06
C GLU A 492 18.82 -1.51 -1.37
N LEU A 493 19.82 -0.90 -1.99
CA LEU A 493 19.74 -0.55 -3.40
C LEU A 493 19.90 -1.81 -4.25
N GLY A 494 18.85 -2.16 -5.01
CA GLY A 494 18.90 -3.24 -5.98
C GLY A 494 19.74 -2.89 -7.22
N PRO A 495 20.22 -3.91 -7.95
CA PRO A 495 21.06 -3.72 -9.14
C PRO A 495 20.34 -3.01 -10.31
N ASP A 496 19.01 -2.97 -10.29
CA ASP A 496 18.13 -2.30 -11.24
C ASP A 496 17.68 -0.89 -10.76
N GLY A 497 18.15 -0.46 -9.60
CA GLY A 497 17.72 0.77 -8.94
C GLY A 497 16.41 0.66 -8.17
N MET A 498 15.79 -0.53 -8.11
CA MET A 498 14.61 -0.77 -7.28
C MET A 498 15.03 -1.14 -5.84
N PRO A 499 14.20 -0.82 -4.84
CA PRO A 499 14.49 -1.18 -3.44
C PRO A 499 14.43 -2.70 -3.25
N LEU A 500 15.48 -3.28 -2.64
CA LEU A 500 15.46 -4.63 -2.10
C LEU A 500 15.05 -4.57 -0.63
N ILE A 501 13.90 -5.16 -0.31
CA ILE A 501 13.28 -5.07 1.00
C ILE A 501 13.64 -6.31 1.84
N HIS A 502 14.22 -6.08 3.01
CA HIS A 502 14.54 -7.12 3.99
C HIS A 502 13.74 -6.85 5.26
N TRP A 503 12.74 -7.68 5.53
CA TRP A 503 11.94 -7.63 6.74
C TRP A 503 11.41 -9.04 7.00
N ASP A 504 11.33 -9.45 8.25
CA ASP A 504 10.76 -10.73 8.68
C ASP A 504 10.17 -10.56 10.08
N LEU A 505 9.12 -11.33 10.38
CA LEU A 505 8.46 -11.33 11.68
C LEU A 505 9.23 -12.20 12.68
N ASN A 506 10.39 -11.71 13.13
CA ASN A 506 11.30 -12.43 14.02
C ASN A 506 11.48 -11.78 15.40
N ASP A 507 10.88 -10.61 15.63
CA ASP A 507 10.94 -9.92 16.91
C ASP A 507 9.90 -10.51 17.89
N ASP A 508 10.32 -10.76 19.13
CA ASP A 508 9.48 -11.43 20.14
C ASP A 508 8.25 -10.59 20.53
N VAL A 509 8.38 -9.27 20.58
CA VAL A 509 7.27 -8.35 20.89
C VAL A 509 6.28 -8.35 19.73
N ASP A 510 6.77 -8.25 18.49
CA ASP A 510 5.90 -8.31 17.32
C ASP A 510 5.19 -9.65 17.18
N LEU A 511 5.85 -10.77 17.55
CA LEU A 511 5.23 -12.10 17.61
C LEU A 511 4.15 -12.18 18.69
N GLU A 512 4.35 -11.57 19.86
CA GLU A 512 3.30 -11.48 20.89
C GLU A 512 2.10 -10.66 20.38
N VAL A 513 2.36 -9.51 19.76
CA VAL A 513 1.34 -8.61 19.22
C VAL A 513 0.52 -9.28 18.12
N VAL A 514 1.14 -9.96 17.15
CA VAL A 514 0.40 -10.62 16.05
C VAL A 514 -0.50 -11.76 16.56
N ARG A 515 -0.03 -12.56 17.52
CA ARG A 515 -0.80 -13.63 18.15
C ARG A 515 -2.02 -13.06 18.85
N ARG A 516 -1.79 -11.99 19.62
CA ARG A 516 -2.87 -11.30 20.32
C ARG A 516 -3.85 -10.68 19.33
N CYS A 517 -3.36 -10.07 18.26
CA CYS A 517 -4.17 -9.47 17.21
C CYS A 517 -5.14 -10.49 16.61
N HIS A 518 -4.65 -11.61 16.07
CA HIS A 518 -5.52 -12.63 15.48
C HIS A 518 -6.56 -13.19 16.47
N VAL A 519 -6.16 -13.43 17.72
CA VAL A 519 -7.08 -13.88 18.77
C VAL A 519 -8.20 -12.87 19.03
N GLU A 520 -7.89 -11.57 19.10
CA GLU A 520 -8.89 -10.54 19.36
C GLU A 520 -9.77 -10.26 18.14
N LEU A 521 -9.21 -10.27 16.92
CA LEU A 521 -9.99 -10.15 15.68
C LEU A 521 -10.99 -11.31 15.54
N ALA A 522 -10.58 -12.55 15.85
CA ALA A 522 -11.48 -13.70 15.85
C ALA A 522 -12.64 -13.53 16.84
N LYS A 523 -12.37 -13.03 18.05
CA LYS A 523 -13.40 -12.75 19.06
C LYS A 523 -14.37 -11.68 18.59
N LEU A 524 -13.87 -10.61 17.97
CA LEU A 524 -14.69 -9.53 17.43
C LEU A 524 -15.61 -10.01 16.30
N LEU A 525 -15.09 -10.80 15.36
CA LEU A 525 -15.89 -11.39 14.27
C LEU A 525 -16.97 -12.32 14.81
N ARG A 526 -16.65 -13.15 15.81
CA ARG A 526 -17.63 -14.01 16.47
C ARG A 526 -18.70 -13.18 17.19
N ALA A 527 -18.31 -12.15 17.92
CA ALA A 527 -19.22 -11.24 18.61
C ALA A 527 -20.12 -10.47 17.63
N ALA A 528 -19.62 -10.15 16.45
CA ALA A 528 -20.37 -9.51 15.36
C ALA A 528 -21.37 -10.44 14.67
N GLY A 529 -21.33 -11.75 14.96
CA GLY A 529 -22.27 -12.76 14.48
C GLY A 529 -21.79 -13.59 13.28
N ALA A 530 -20.47 -13.74 13.08
CA ALA A 530 -19.93 -14.58 12.02
C ALA A 530 -20.30 -16.07 12.20
N ARG A 531 -20.68 -16.73 11.10
CA ARG A 531 -20.97 -18.18 11.02
C ARG A 531 -19.74 -19.02 10.73
N GLU A 532 -18.79 -18.44 10.01
CA GLU A 532 -17.47 -18.98 9.74
C GLU A 532 -16.48 -17.84 9.89
N ILE A 533 -15.30 -18.13 10.43
CA ILE A 533 -14.15 -17.24 10.47
C ILE A 533 -13.04 -17.97 9.72
N PHE A 534 -12.45 -17.28 8.75
CA PHE A 534 -11.26 -17.76 8.06
C PHE A 534 -10.18 -16.69 8.08
N THR A 535 -8.95 -17.15 7.93
CA THR A 535 -7.76 -16.29 7.92
C THR A 535 -7.15 -16.29 6.53
N PHE A 536 -6.14 -15.44 6.36
CA PHE A 536 -5.34 -15.36 5.14
C PHE A 536 -3.94 -15.94 5.34
N LEU A 537 -3.79 -16.74 6.40
CA LEU A 537 -2.54 -17.36 6.76
C LEU A 537 -2.28 -18.58 5.88
N PRO A 538 -1.01 -18.93 5.58
CA PRO A 538 -0.68 -20.09 4.74
C PRO A 538 -1.34 -21.40 5.20
N GLY A 539 -1.45 -21.61 6.51
CA GLY A 539 -2.08 -22.79 7.10
C GLY A 539 -3.62 -22.81 7.04
N ASP A 540 -4.25 -21.75 6.55
CA ASP A 540 -5.72 -21.55 6.49
C ASP A 540 -6.47 -22.04 7.75
N PRO A 541 -6.07 -21.63 8.98
CA PRO A 541 -6.86 -21.93 10.16
C PRO A 541 -8.24 -21.28 10.05
N ARG A 542 -9.28 -22.09 10.31
CA ARG A 542 -10.69 -21.69 10.24
C ARG A 542 -11.46 -22.12 11.47
N TRP A 543 -12.58 -21.45 11.70
CA TRP A 543 -13.61 -21.85 12.64
C TRP A 543 -14.98 -21.75 12.00
N ARG A 544 -15.84 -22.75 12.23
CA ARG A 544 -17.25 -22.74 11.83
C ARG A 544 -18.15 -22.87 13.04
N GLU A 545 -19.35 -22.30 12.96
CA GLU A 545 -20.34 -22.41 14.02
C GLU A 545 -20.62 -23.89 14.36
N GLY A 546 -20.47 -24.22 15.64
CA GLY A 546 -20.55 -25.61 16.14
C GLY A 546 -19.19 -26.25 16.41
N GLU A 547 -18.10 -25.72 15.86
CA GLU A 547 -16.73 -26.16 16.17
C GLU A 547 -16.20 -25.53 17.47
N ASP A 548 -15.15 -26.13 18.06
CA ASP A 548 -14.53 -25.64 19.28
C ASP A 548 -13.75 -24.34 19.02
N PHE A 549 -14.36 -23.22 19.40
CA PHE A 549 -13.76 -21.90 19.25
C PHE A 549 -12.50 -21.72 20.12
N GLN A 550 -12.41 -22.35 21.29
CA GLN A 550 -11.22 -22.20 22.13
C GLN A 550 -10.01 -22.93 21.53
N ALA A 551 -10.24 -24.08 20.90
CA ALA A 551 -9.21 -24.77 20.12
C ALA A 551 -8.71 -23.88 18.96
N PHE A 552 -9.62 -23.24 18.23
CA PHE A 552 -9.26 -22.29 17.17
C PHE A 552 -8.43 -21.12 17.69
N LEU A 553 -8.85 -20.48 18.79
CA LEU A 553 -8.06 -19.42 19.43
C LEU A 553 -6.69 -19.91 19.89
N GLY A 554 -6.59 -21.17 20.34
CA GLY A 554 -5.32 -21.80 20.70
C GLY A 554 -4.36 -21.92 19.51
N THR A 555 -4.88 -22.26 18.32
CA THR A 555 -4.09 -22.25 17.08
C THR A 555 -3.57 -20.85 16.76
N LEU A 556 -4.44 -19.83 16.83
CA LEU A 556 -4.04 -18.43 16.56
C LEU A 556 -3.03 -17.89 17.60
N ALA A 557 -3.13 -18.34 18.85
CA ALA A 557 -2.21 -17.95 19.92
C ALA A 557 -0.83 -18.62 19.82
N ALA A 558 -0.68 -19.62 18.94
CA ALA A 558 0.53 -20.40 18.73
C ALA A 558 1.21 -20.15 17.38
N LEU A 559 0.79 -19.11 16.64
CA LEU A 559 1.39 -18.74 15.36
C LEU A 559 2.87 -18.40 15.51
N GLU A 560 3.70 -18.85 14.57
CA GLU A 560 5.10 -18.43 14.43
C GLU A 560 5.26 -17.52 13.20
N GLY A 561 6.41 -16.83 13.07
CA GLY A 561 6.65 -15.88 11.99
C GLY A 561 6.30 -16.40 10.57
N PRO A 562 6.76 -17.59 10.16
CA PRO A 562 6.42 -18.17 8.86
C PRO A 562 4.94 -18.49 8.64
N ASP A 563 4.15 -18.58 9.72
CA ASP A 563 2.70 -18.81 9.63
C ASP A 563 1.92 -17.52 9.33
N VAL A 564 2.59 -16.36 9.31
CA VAL A 564 1.96 -15.05 9.18
C VAL A 564 2.18 -14.44 7.81
N LEU A 565 1.09 -14.16 7.11
CA LEU A 565 1.11 -13.28 5.94
C LEU A 565 0.95 -11.82 6.39
N THR A 566 1.97 -11.01 6.16
CA THR A 566 1.96 -9.59 6.51
C THR A 566 1.75 -8.73 5.27
N LEU A 567 0.92 -7.71 5.39
CA LEU A 567 0.77 -6.67 4.37
C LEU A 567 0.97 -5.30 4.98
N SER A 568 1.35 -4.32 4.17
CA SER A 568 1.41 -2.94 4.61
C SER A 568 1.36 -1.92 3.46
N ALA A 569 0.88 -0.72 3.77
CA ALA A 569 1.05 0.49 2.96
C ALA A 569 1.64 1.65 3.80
N HIS A 570 2.25 1.34 4.94
CA HIS A 570 2.63 2.26 6.03
C HIS A 570 4.14 2.20 6.36
N GLN A 571 4.98 2.07 5.32
CA GLN A 571 6.43 2.06 5.42
C GLN A 571 7.03 3.38 5.94
N SER A 572 8.02 3.30 6.83
CA SER A 572 8.72 4.47 7.42
C SER A 572 10.14 4.12 7.92
N GLY A 573 10.91 5.13 8.35
CA GLY A 573 12.13 4.93 9.16
C GLY A 573 13.46 4.77 8.43
N THR A 574 13.47 4.61 7.11
CA THR A 574 14.68 4.25 6.36
C THR A 574 15.73 5.34 6.16
N CYS A 575 15.40 6.58 6.51
CA CYS A 575 16.30 7.73 6.49
C CYS A 575 16.14 8.49 7.83
N ALA A 576 16.10 7.76 8.94
CA ALA A 576 15.61 8.25 10.22
C ALA A 576 16.30 9.54 10.73
N THR A 577 15.48 10.38 11.36
CA THR A 577 15.97 11.51 12.16
C THR A 577 16.81 11.01 13.32
N GLY A 578 17.96 11.66 13.56
CA GLY A 578 18.94 11.31 14.57
C GLY A 578 20.06 10.40 14.06
N THR A 579 19.89 9.75 12.91
CA THR A 579 20.91 8.85 12.31
C THR A 579 21.32 9.26 10.89
N VAL A 580 20.36 9.50 10.00
CA VAL A 580 20.59 9.89 8.59
C VAL A 580 20.38 11.38 8.39
N VAL A 581 19.30 11.92 8.96
CA VAL A 581 19.03 13.36 9.01
C VAL A 581 19.12 13.91 10.43
N ASP A 582 19.47 15.18 10.54
CA ASP A 582 19.43 15.91 11.79
C ASP A 582 17.98 16.19 12.24
N GLY A 583 17.82 16.76 13.44
CA GLY A 583 16.51 17.08 14.00
C GLY A 583 15.66 18.06 13.19
N GLU A 584 16.22 18.72 12.19
CA GLU A 584 15.53 19.64 11.28
C GLU A 584 15.15 18.96 9.96
N GLY A 585 15.69 17.78 9.68
CA GLY A 585 15.46 16.98 8.47
C GLY A 585 16.57 17.11 7.43
N GLN A 586 17.70 17.75 7.72
CA GLN A 586 18.84 17.90 6.81
C GLN A 586 19.79 16.70 6.92
N LEU A 587 20.36 16.20 5.82
CA LEU A 587 21.39 15.17 5.89
C LEU A 587 22.60 15.65 6.70
N PHE A 588 23.21 14.74 7.46
CA PHE A 588 24.42 15.05 8.23
C PHE A 588 25.65 15.29 7.33
N ASP A 589 25.74 14.61 6.19
CA ASP A 589 26.92 14.60 5.33
C ASP A 589 26.82 15.58 4.14
N VAL A 590 25.61 15.95 3.70
CA VAL A 590 25.40 16.90 2.60
C VAL A 590 24.42 18.02 2.98
N ARG A 591 24.96 19.23 3.12
CA ARG A 591 24.16 20.43 3.41
C ARG A 591 23.28 20.79 2.22
N GLY A 592 22.05 21.23 2.51
CA GLY A 592 21.08 21.59 1.46
C GLY A 592 20.28 20.40 0.92
N VAL A 593 20.59 19.17 1.34
CA VAL A 593 19.73 18.01 1.11
C VAL A 593 18.88 17.76 2.37
N TYR A 594 17.56 17.71 2.21
CA TYR A 594 16.61 17.46 3.28
C TYR A 594 15.74 16.25 2.96
N VAL A 595 15.26 15.53 3.97
CA VAL A 595 14.30 14.44 3.82
C VAL A 595 12.99 14.83 4.50
N ALA A 596 11.91 14.89 3.72
CA ALA A 596 10.61 15.40 4.15
C ALA A 596 9.48 14.39 3.93
N ASP A 597 9.75 13.08 4.07
CA ASP A 597 8.76 12.01 3.92
C ASP A 597 8.80 11.01 5.10
N ALA A 598 8.08 9.89 4.96
CA ALA A 598 7.99 8.83 5.97
C ALA A 598 9.33 8.19 6.34
N SER A 599 10.33 8.24 5.45
CA SER A 599 11.65 7.67 5.73
C SER A 599 12.35 8.37 6.89
N ALA A 600 12.08 9.66 7.12
CA ALA A 600 12.70 10.43 8.18
C ALA A 600 12.05 10.26 9.57
N LEU A 601 10.88 9.63 9.65
CA LEU A 601 10.21 9.33 10.91
C LEU A 601 11.03 8.28 11.68
N PRO A 602 11.49 8.54 12.92
CA PRO A 602 12.34 7.59 13.64
C PRO A 602 11.67 6.24 13.98
N THR A 603 10.35 6.24 14.14
CA THR A 603 9.53 5.06 14.38
C THR A 603 8.18 5.17 13.67
N ALA A 604 7.49 4.04 13.50
CA ALA A 604 6.13 4.03 12.99
C ALA A 604 5.18 4.87 13.87
N PRO A 605 4.25 5.64 13.28
CA PRO A 605 3.34 6.49 14.04
C PRO A 605 2.22 5.73 14.76
N GLY A 606 2.09 4.40 14.58
CA GLY A 606 1.04 3.58 15.20
C GLY A 606 -0.38 3.87 14.70
N VAL A 607 -0.54 4.80 13.76
CA VAL A 607 -1.79 5.18 13.09
C VAL A 607 -1.54 5.36 11.59
N ASN A 608 -2.59 5.54 10.77
CA ASN A 608 -2.40 5.79 9.33
C ASN A 608 -1.48 7.01 9.13
N PRO A 609 -0.36 6.86 8.40
CA PRO A 609 0.77 7.78 8.55
C PRO A 609 0.64 9.08 7.75
N MET A 610 -0.35 9.22 6.85
CA MET A 610 -0.46 10.36 5.94
C MET A 610 -0.40 11.72 6.66
N VAL A 611 -1.24 11.91 7.69
CA VAL A 611 -1.29 13.17 8.45
C VAL A 611 0.03 13.41 9.19
N SER A 612 0.63 12.37 9.76
CA SER A 612 1.92 12.44 10.44
C SER A 612 3.05 12.87 9.50
N ILE A 613 3.08 12.32 8.28
CA ILE A 613 4.07 12.63 7.25
C ILE A 613 3.88 14.07 6.74
N GLU A 614 2.64 14.47 6.46
CA GLU A 614 2.32 15.83 6.00
C GLU A 614 2.67 16.88 7.07
N ALA A 615 2.40 16.59 8.35
CA ALA A 615 2.78 17.47 9.46
C ALA A 615 4.30 17.58 9.63
N TYR A 616 5.02 16.45 9.57
CA TYR A 616 6.48 16.43 9.58
C TYR A 616 7.07 17.23 8.41
N ALA A 617 6.53 17.08 7.20
CA ALA A 617 6.99 17.81 6.03
C ALA A 617 6.73 19.32 6.15
N ALA A 618 5.59 19.74 6.70
CA ALA A 618 5.29 21.15 6.98
C ALA A 618 6.31 21.76 7.95
N LYS A 619 6.62 21.02 9.03
CA LYS A 619 7.66 21.39 9.99
C LYS A 619 9.02 21.52 9.32
N THR A 620 9.44 20.54 8.52
CA THR A 620 10.77 20.52 7.88
C THR A 620 10.90 21.65 6.86
N ALA A 621 9.88 21.88 6.03
CA ALA A 621 9.88 23.00 5.09
C ALA A 621 9.91 24.36 5.80
N GLY A 622 9.25 24.49 6.96
CA GLY A 622 9.35 25.68 7.81
C GLY A 622 10.78 25.99 8.25
N HIS A 623 11.56 24.96 8.61
CA HIS A 623 12.98 25.12 8.96
C HIS A 623 13.82 25.56 7.75
N ILE A 624 13.59 24.98 6.56
CA ILE A 624 14.27 25.40 5.32
C ILE A 624 14.03 26.89 5.06
N VAL A 625 12.77 27.34 5.15
CA VAL A 625 12.40 28.75 4.93
C VAL A 625 13.02 29.67 5.99
N ALA A 626 13.05 29.26 7.25
CA ALA A 626 13.67 30.03 8.34
C ALA A 626 15.20 30.16 8.16
N ALA A 627 15.86 29.10 7.72
CA ALA A 627 17.30 29.10 7.44
C ALA A 627 17.66 30.08 6.32
N LEU A 628 16.84 30.17 5.27
CA LEU A 628 17.04 31.11 4.16
C LEU A 628 16.83 32.57 4.54
N ARG A 629 15.95 32.84 5.51
CA ARG A 629 15.65 34.19 6.01
C ARG A 629 16.65 34.67 7.06
N SER A 630 17.44 33.77 7.63
CA SER A 630 18.46 34.11 8.62
C SER A 630 19.67 34.72 7.91
N PRO A 631 20.16 35.91 8.31
CA PRO A 631 21.38 36.47 7.71
C PRO A 631 22.54 35.52 7.97
N ALA A 632 23.28 35.17 6.91
CA ALA A 632 24.46 34.30 7.00
C ALA A 632 25.38 34.80 8.12
N ARG A 633 25.60 33.95 9.14
CA ARG A 633 26.51 34.23 10.25
C ARG A 633 27.96 34.02 9.85
#